data_AF-A0A645BWA6-F1
#
_entry.id   AF-A0A645BWA6-F1
#
_cell.length_a   1.000
_cell.length_b   1.000
_cell.length_c   1.000
_cell.angle_alpha   90.00
_cell.angle_beta   90.00
_cell.angle_gamma   90.00
#
_symmetry.space_group_name_H-M   'P 1'
#
loop_
_entity.id
_entity.type
_entity.pdbx_description
1 polymer ?
#
loop_
_entity_poly.entity_id
_entity_poly.type
_entity_poly.pdbx_seq_one_letter_code
_entity_poly.pdbx_strand_id
1 'polypeptide(L)'
;MESKTSPTGGVTTSEKVVWFDASQYDGLDESCAYVFGGRSFSIYQVGGTGLTLVYDSGSDFEEVTAKYLPEVFNCSNDKITLDNRSGKKGTEPENVTVGTVSGKTYAFIALERIGGIIIYNITSPASASYVNYINSRDFSDAIAGDVSPEGISFAKINGIPTLLTANEVSGTVCAYTLTAKTTTSGSGGSTVTAAYTIAAEAGAGGSISPSGSASVAKSSSKTYTVTADTGYEIADVLVDGKNVGAVTSFTFEDVTANHTISASFKKTVEPAGTAWTNPFTDVKESDWYYSSVRYVSESGLMTGTGSGQFSPQAQVTRGMLMTILHRLDGSPAVSSTGAFADVASGMWYADAVSWAGEKGIAAGYGNGLFGGGDTVTLEQAVSFLYRYANYKGYDTGRTGSLEAFSDAGDTSDYAMEAMRWAVSTGLIKGSGGILNPQGISQRSQIAAILQRFSENIIK
;
A
#
# COMPACT_ATOMS: atom_id res chain seq x y z
N MET A 1 30.73 12.80 23.49
CA MET A 1 29.58 13.53 24.06
C MET A 1 28.27 12.93 23.55
N GLU A 2 28.08 11.63 23.77
CA GLU A 2 26.79 10.94 23.65
C GLU A 2 26.33 10.69 25.08
N SER A 3 25.28 11.38 25.55
CA SER A 3 24.53 11.15 26.82
C SER A 3 23.97 12.42 27.48
N LYS A 4 24.10 13.62 26.90
CA LYS A 4 23.45 14.80 27.50
C LYS A 4 22.04 15.00 26.92
N THR A 5 21.05 14.78 27.77
CA THR A 5 19.65 15.17 27.60
C THR A 5 19.51 16.69 27.44
N SER A 6 18.42 17.11 26.81
CA SER A 6 18.01 18.52 26.66
C SER A 6 18.25 19.34 27.95
N PRO A 7 18.85 20.55 27.86
CA PRO A 7 19.02 21.44 29.01
C PRO A 7 17.71 21.94 29.63
N THR A 8 16.55 21.67 29.02
CA THR A 8 15.25 22.22 29.46
C THR A 8 14.22 21.17 29.87
N GLY A 9 14.65 19.95 30.21
CA GLY A 9 13.81 19.01 30.97
C GLY A 9 12.46 18.71 30.30
N GLY A 10 12.49 18.05 29.15
CA GLY A 10 11.28 17.54 28.51
C GLY A 10 11.63 16.64 27.34
N VAL A 11 11.11 15.40 27.40
CA VAL A 11 11.18 14.35 26.38
C VAL A 11 12.50 13.56 26.33
N THR A 12 12.56 12.51 27.16
CA THR A 12 13.31 11.28 26.86
C THR A 12 12.34 10.28 26.25
N THR A 13 12.13 10.34 24.94
CA THR A 13 11.75 9.14 24.20
C THR A 13 13.05 8.43 23.81
N SER A 14 12.98 7.13 23.52
CA SER A 14 14.10 6.29 23.07
C SER A 14 14.74 6.72 21.74
N GLU A 15 14.56 7.97 21.31
CA GLU A 15 14.85 8.52 19.99
C GLU A 15 16.02 9.53 20.07
N LYS A 16 17.00 9.36 19.18
CA LYS A 16 18.33 9.98 19.24
C LYS A 16 18.36 11.43 18.72
N VAL A 17 17.46 12.34 19.14
CA VAL A 17 17.51 13.74 18.67
C VAL A 17 18.71 14.48 19.27
N VAL A 18 19.55 15.06 18.42
CA VAL A 18 20.73 15.84 18.80
C VAL A 18 20.38 17.32 18.75
N TRP A 19 20.26 17.92 19.94
CA TRP A 19 20.03 19.34 20.13
C TRP A 19 21.34 20.12 20.14
N PHE A 20 21.29 21.34 19.64
CA PHE A 20 22.42 22.27 19.68
C PHE A 20 22.37 23.13 20.94
N ASP A 21 23.55 23.46 21.44
CA ASP A 21 23.72 24.43 22.50
C ASP A 21 23.67 25.83 21.89
N ALA A 22 22.51 26.49 21.99
CA ALA A 22 22.27 27.82 21.42
C ALA A 22 23.26 28.87 21.95
N SER A 23 23.81 28.69 23.16
CA SER A 23 24.81 29.60 23.74
C SER A 23 26.14 29.63 22.98
N GLN A 24 26.36 28.65 22.10
CA GLN A 24 27.58 28.54 21.29
C GLN A 24 27.47 29.31 19.95
N TYR A 25 26.33 29.92 19.64
CA TYR A 25 26.07 30.52 18.33
C TYR A 25 25.36 31.88 18.44
N ASP A 26 25.97 32.92 17.87
CA ASP A 26 25.40 34.27 17.86
C ASP A 26 24.06 34.32 17.09
N GLY A 27 23.05 34.98 17.68
CA GLY A 27 21.75 35.23 17.06
C GLY A 27 20.69 34.16 17.29
N LEU A 28 21.00 33.10 18.04
CA LEU A 28 20.02 32.11 18.49
C LEU A 28 19.47 32.49 19.88
N ASP A 29 18.20 32.19 20.11
CA ASP A 29 17.52 32.37 21.41
C ASP A 29 17.78 31.15 22.29
N GLU A 30 18.55 31.32 23.37
CA GLU A 30 18.91 30.24 24.29
C GLU A 30 17.72 29.52 24.94
N SER A 31 16.51 30.10 24.89
CA SER A 31 15.28 29.46 25.37
C SER A 31 14.68 28.45 24.39
N CYS A 32 15.14 28.44 23.13
CA CYS A 32 14.66 27.57 22.08
C CYS A 32 15.53 26.32 21.89
N ALA A 33 14.91 25.22 21.47
CA ALA A 33 15.61 23.99 21.13
C ALA A 33 15.88 23.95 19.61
N TYR A 34 17.15 23.84 19.22
CA TYR A 34 17.57 23.86 17.81
C TYR A 34 18.11 22.50 17.35
N VAL A 35 17.81 22.15 16.10
CA VAL A 35 18.38 21.02 15.36
C VAL A 35 18.94 21.56 14.04
N PHE A 36 20.12 21.09 13.60
CA PHE A 36 20.69 21.45 12.30
C PHE A 36 20.26 20.47 11.21
N GLY A 37 20.15 21.00 10.00
CA GLY A 37 19.71 20.30 8.79
C GLY A 37 18.32 20.79 8.42
N GLY A 38 18.19 21.32 7.19
CA GLY A 38 16.87 21.58 6.63
C GLY A 38 16.04 20.30 6.63
N ARG A 39 14.73 20.43 6.78
CA ARG A 39 13.77 19.33 6.63
C ARG A 39 12.61 19.71 5.72
N SER A 40 12.56 20.98 5.37
CA SER A 40 11.58 21.59 4.51
C SER A 40 12.28 22.50 3.51
N PHE A 41 11.50 23.04 2.59
CA PHE A 41 11.84 24.29 1.95
C PHE A 41 10.73 25.31 2.22
N SER A 42 11.11 26.58 2.22
CA SER A 42 10.19 27.68 2.42
C SER A 42 10.25 28.64 1.23
N ILE A 43 9.11 29.28 0.92
CA ILE A 43 9.06 30.38 -0.03
C ILE A 43 8.72 31.65 0.73
N TYR A 44 9.53 32.69 0.54
CA TYR A 44 9.31 34.01 1.12
C TYR A 44 8.97 35.02 0.03
N GLN A 45 7.96 35.85 0.29
CA GLN A 45 7.71 37.06 -0.49
C GLN A 45 8.59 38.19 0.04
N VAL A 46 9.34 38.82 -0.86
CA VAL A 46 10.12 40.02 -0.55
C VAL A 46 9.19 41.24 -0.62
N GLY A 47 9.03 41.94 0.50
CA GLY A 47 8.28 43.19 0.60
C GLY A 47 9.19 44.38 0.93
N GLY A 48 8.62 45.59 0.91
CA GLY A 48 9.37 46.82 1.19
C GLY A 48 9.94 46.93 2.62
N THR A 49 9.46 46.11 3.55
CA THR A 49 9.86 46.12 4.97
C THR A 49 10.46 44.81 5.46
N GLY A 50 10.67 43.82 4.60
CA GLY A 50 11.21 42.52 5.00
C GLY A 50 10.72 41.33 4.17
N LEU A 51 10.88 40.13 4.73
CA LEU A 51 10.45 38.87 4.15
C LEU A 51 9.18 38.37 4.85
N THR A 52 8.19 37.95 4.07
CA THR A 52 6.98 37.30 4.57
C THR A 52 6.99 35.84 4.13
N LEU A 53 6.86 34.90 5.07
CA LEU A 53 6.70 33.48 4.74
C LEU A 53 5.39 33.27 3.97
N VAL A 54 5.47 32.65 2.80
CA VAL A 54 4.34 32.39 1.90
C VAL A 54 3.95 30.92 1.88
N TYR A 55 4.95 30.05 2.00
CA TYR A 55 4.76 28.60 1.99
C TYR A 55 5.92 27.94 2.74
N ASP A 56 5.63 26.86 3.44
CA ASP A 56 6.62 25.95 4.02
C ASP A 56 6.15 24.52 3.77
N SER A 57 7.05 23.63 3.34
CA SER A 57 6.69 22.24 3.08
C SER A 57 6.55 21.39 4.34
N GLY A 58 6.83 21.92 5.53
CA GLY A 58 6.71 21.20 6.79
C GLY A 58 7.49 19.88 6.78
N SER A 59 6.81 18.78 7.12
CA SER A 59 7.35 17.42 7.17
C SER A 59 7.29 16.66 5.83
N ASP A 60 6.89 17.31 4.74
CA ASP A 60 6.63 16.63 3.46
C ASP A 60 7.82 15.78 2.99
N PHE A 61 9.07 16.23 3.22
CA PHE A 61 10.25 15.51 2.72
C PHE A 61 10.41 14.15 3.42
N GLU A 62 10.25 14.13 4.74
CA GLU A 62 10.21 12.90 5.52
C GLU A 62 9.01 12.01 5.12
N GLU A 63 7.82 12.58 4.92
CA GLU A 63 6.65 11.80 4.50
C GLU A 63 6.84 11.15 3.12
N VAL A 64 7.40 11.91 2.17
CA VAL A 64 7.73 11.43 0.83
C VAL A 64 8.79 10.34 0.88
N THR A 65 9.90 10.57 1.59
CA THR A 65 11.01 9.60 1.65
C THR A 65 10.63 8.35 2.43
N ALA A 66 9.83 8.45 3.51
CA ALA A 66 9.29 7.29 4.22
C ALA A 66 8.34 6.47 3.35
N LYS A 67 7.53 7.13 2.51
CA LYS A 67 6.60 6.46 1.59
C LYS A 67 7.34 5.67 0.50
N TYR A 68 8.36 6.27 -0.11
CA TYR A 68 9.01 5.71 -1.30
C TYR A 68 10.26 4.87 -1.00
N LEU A 69 10.96 5.16 0.10
CA LEU A 69 12.20 4.49 0.49
C LEU A 69 12.17 4.08 1.98
N PRO A 70 11.16 3.31 2.43
CA PRO A 70 10.98 3.01 3.85
C PRO A 70 12.15 2.22 4.45
N GLU A 71 12.78 1.33 3.69
CA GLU A 71 13.85 0.44 4.19
C GLU A 71 15.17 1.16 4.46
N VAL A 72 15.35 2.33 3.83
CA VAL A 72 16.55 3.17 3.95
C VAL A 72 16.19 4.57 4.44
N PHE A 73 14.98 4.76 4.99
CA PHE A 73 14.47 6.04 5.43
C PHE A 73 15.49 6.79 6.30
N ASN A 74 15.76 8.06 5.98
CA ASN A 74 16.75 8.89 6.67
C ASN A 74 18.11 8.19 6.92
N CYS A 75 18.58 7.40 5.95
CA CYS A 75 19.95 6.93 5.94
C CYS A 75 20.94 8.06 5.58
N SER A 76 22.24 7.79 5.73
CA SER A 76 23.31 8.73 5.38
C SER A 76 23.59 8.68 3.87
N ASN A 77 24.42 9.61 3.37
CA ASN A 77 24.91 9.53 1.99
C ASN A 77 26.00 8.46 1.82
N ASP A 78 26.71 8.09 2.89
CA ASP A 78 27.78 7.09 2.90
C ASP A 78 27.36 5.75 3.54
N LYS A 79 26.08 5.59 3.89
CA LYS A 79 25.52 4.39 4.53
C LYS A 79 24.06 4.22 4.19
N ILE A 80 23.61 2.97 4.05
CA ILE A 80 22.19 2.61 3.82
C ILE A 80 21.47 2.17 5.10
N THR A 81 22.04 2.46 6.28
CA THR A 81 21.41 2.11 7.55
C THR A 81 20.13 2.92 7.75
N LEU A 82 19.01 2.21 7.87
CA LEU A 82 17.72 2.78 8.26
C LEU A 82 17.88 3.71 9.45
N ASP A 83 17.33 4.91 9.29
CA ASP A 83 17.05 5.87 10.35
C ASP A 83 18.27 6.33 11.15
N ASN A 84 19.45 6.36 10.52
CA ASN A 84 20.66 6.83 11.19
C ASN A 84 20.81 8.37 11.17
N ARG A 85 19.94 9.11 10.46
CA ARG A 85 19.94 10.58 10.36
C ARG A 85 18.73 11.29 10.96
N SER A 86 17.62 10.64 11.31
CA SER A 86 16.46 11.37 11.88
C SER A 86 16.80 12.08 13.17
N GLY A 87 17.70 11.52 13.97
CA GLY A 87 18.22 12.17 15.17
C GLY A 87 19.11 13.39 14.91
N LYS A 88 19.50 13.62 13.66
CA LYS A 88 20.41 14.69 13.26
C LYS A 88 19.77 15.48 12.11
N LYS A 89 20.35 15.36 10.91
CA LYS A 89 20.05 16.22 9.77
C LYS A 89 18.86 15.75 8.91
N GLY A 90 18.21 14.62 9.25
CA GLY A 90 17.03 14.12 8.54
C GLY A 90 17.30 13.90 7.04
N THR A 91 16.40 14.44 6.21
CA THR A 91 16.46 14.38 4.73
C THR A 91 17.54 15.30 4.13
N GLU A 92 17.88 16.39 4.83
CA GLU A 92 18.92 17.37 4.48
C GLU A 92 18.82 17.91 3.03
N PRO A 93 17.85 18.80 2.76
CA PRO A 93 17.84 19.58 1.55
C PRO A 93 19.02 20.55 1.56
N GLU A 94 19.90 20.40 0.59
CA GLU A 94 21.17 21.14 0.53
C GLU A 94 21.14 22.24 -0.53
N ASN A 95 20.36 22.04 -1.60
CA ASN A 95 20.29 22.99 -2.70
C ASN A 95 18.90 23.07 -3.31
N VAL A 96 18.54 24.25 -3.82
CA VAL A 96 17.31 24.51 -4.55
C VAL A 96 17.60 25.30 -5.83
N THR A 97 17.02 24.87 -6.95
CA THR A 97 16.94 25.66 -8.18
C THR A 97 15.49 25.74 -8.64
N VAL A 98 15.18 26.74 -9.45
CA VAL A 98 13.87 26.88 -10.08
C VAL A 98 13.97 26.77 -11.59
N GLY A 99 12.91 26.28 -12.23
CA GLY A 99 12.86 26.13 -13.67
C GLY A 99 11.43 26.12 -14.21
N THR A 100 11.26 26.50 -15.47
CA THR A 100 9.95 26.55 -16.12
C THR A 100 9.79 25.42 -17.13
N VAL A 101 8.80 24.55 -16.91
CA VAL A 101 8.43 23.42 -17.78
C VAL A 101 6.98 23.60 -18.23
N SER A 102 6.75 23.70 -19.53
CA SER A 102 5.42 23.90 -20.12
C SER A 102 4.60 25.04 -19.47
N GLY A 103 5.24 26.17 -19.20
CA GLY A 103 4.61 27.37 -18.64
C GLY A 103 4.37 27.36 -17.13
N LYS A 104 4.71 26.27 -16.43
CA LYS A 104 4.67 26.19 -14.97
C LYS A 104 6.07 26.33 -14.40
N THR A 105 6.21 27.03 -13.27
CA THR A 105 7.46 27.18 -12.53
C THR A 105 7.54 26.12 -11.44
N TYR A 106 8.68 25.45 -11.36
CA TYR A 106 8.95 24.38 -10.41
C TYR A 106 10.17 24.73 -9.57
N ALA A 107 10.14 24.33 -8.29
CA ALA A 107 11.32 24.22 -7.45
C ALA A 107 11.81 22.78 -7.49
N PHE A 108 13.12 22.62 -7.61
CA PHE A 108 13.83 21.35 -7.54
C PHE A 108 14.73 21.43 -6.32
N ILE A 109 14.49 20.58 -5.32
CA ILE A 109 15.19 20.60 -4.03
C ILE A 109 15.98 19.29 -3.91
N ALA A 110 17.30 19.39 -3.88
CA ALA A 110 18.19 18.23 -3.78
C ALA A 110 18.41 17.83 -2.31
N LEU A 111 18.31 16.53 -2.03
CA LEU A 111 18.51 15.95 -0.72
C LEU A 111 19.88 15.28 -0.64
N GLU A 112 20.79 15.81 0.19
CA GLU A 112 22.17 15.31 0.28
C GLU A 112 22.21 13.87 0.82
N ARG A 113 21.44 13.58 1.89
CA ARG A 113 21.60 12.32 2.65
C ARG A 113 20.92 11.14 2.00
N ILE A 114 19.60 11.05 2.14
CA ILE A 114 18.80 9.97 1.56
C ILE A 114 18.91 9.97 0.03
N GLY A 115 19.27 11.10 -0.56
CA GLY A 115 19.47 11.26 -2.00
C GLY A 115 18.19 11.66 -2.72
N GLY A 116 18.36 12.03 -3.99
CA GLY A 116 17.28 12.42 -4.88
C GLY A 116 16.89 13.88 -4.81
N ILE A 117 15.90 14.24 -5.63
CA ILE A 117 15.40 15.60 -5.80
C ILE A 117 13.88 15.58 -5.63
N ILE A 118 13.37 16.37 -4.69
CA ILE A 118 11.94 16.60 -4.53
C ILE A 118 11.54 17.82 -5.37
N ILE A 119 10.41 17.70 -6.07
CA ILE A 119 9.94 18.68 -7.04
C ILE A 119 8.60 19.24 -6.60
N TYR A 120 8.50 20.57 -6.52
CA TYR A 120 7.26 21.29 -6.25
C TYR A 120 6.87 22.17 -7.42
N ASN A 121 5.59 22.21 -7.78
CA ASN A 121 5.05 23.26 -8.62
C ASN A 121 4.83 24.50 -7.76
N ILE A 122 5.58 25.56 -8.06
CA ILE A 122 5.57 26.83 -7.33
C ILE A 122 5.05 27.99 -8.20
N THR A 123 4.36 27.69 -9.31
CA THR A 123 3.76 28.70 -10.20
C THR A 123 2.91 29.71 -9.43
N SER A 124 2.23 29.24 -8.39
CA SER A 124 1.57 30.07 -7.38
C SER A 124 2.22 29.79 -6.03
N PRO A 125 3.17 30.65 -5.58
CA PRO A 125 3.99 30.38 -4.39
C PRO A 125 3.23 30.00 -3.13
N ALA A 126 2.09 30.65 -2.85
CA ALA A 126 1.26 30.39 -1.66
C ALA A 126 0.53 29.04 -1.70
N SER A 127 0.46 28.41 -2.87
CA SER A 127 -0.16 27.11 -3.09
C SER A 127 0.83 26.17 -3.76
N ALA A 128 2.09 26.24 -3.35
CA ALA A 128 3.10 25.29 -3.81
C ALA A 128 2.62 23.86 -3.52
N SER A 129 2.86 22.94 -4.44
CA SER A 129 2.37 21.57 -4.34
C SER A 129 3.41 20.57 -4.81
N TYR A 130 3.52 19.45 -4.09
CA TYR A 130 4.40 18.35 -4.46
C TYR A 130 4.02 17.81 -5.84
N VAL A 131 5.04 17.51 -6.66
CA VAL A 131 4.88 17.00 -8.03
C VAL A 131 5.49 15.61 -8.15
N ASN A 132 6.74 15.45 -7.74
CA ASN A 132 7.48 14.21 -7.91
C ASN A 132 8.70 14.15 -6.97
N TYR A 133 9.22 12.94 -6.78
CA TYR A 133 10.49 12.65 -6.14
C TYR A 133 11.30 11.75 -7.06
N ILE A 134 12.41 12.26 -7.57
CA ILE A 134 13.31 11.51 -8.46
C ILE A 134 14.56 11.11 -7.67
N ASN A 135 14.94 9.84 -7.72
CA ASN A 135 16.13 9.36 -7.04
C ASN A 135 16.80 8.27 -7.90
N SER A 136 18.04 8.51 -8.32
CA SER A 136 18.87 7.55 -9.07
C SER A 136 20.00 6.95 -8.24
N ARG A 137 19.97 7.14 -6.91
CA ARG A 137 20.79 6.37 -5.97
C ARG A 137 20.41 4.90 -6.06
N ASP A 138 21.42 4.06 -6.19
CA ASP A 138 21.29 2.62 -6.04
C ASP A 138 21.64 2.23 -4.61
N PHE A 139 20.71 1.56 -3.93
CA PHE A 139 20.87 1.13 -2.54
C PHE A 139 21.45 -0.28 -2.40
N SER A 140 21.97 -0.87 -3.48
CA SER A 140 22.70 -2.15 -3.46
C SER A 140 24.03 -2.08 -2.70
N ASP A 141 24.60 -0.88 -2.54
CA ASP A 141 25.78 -0.59 -1.72
C ASP A 141 25.64 0.80 -1.06
N ALA A 142 26.52 1.12 -0.11
CA ALA A 142 26.61 2.40 0.56
C ALA A 142 26.74 3.58 -0.42
N ILE A 143 27.57 3.39 -1.46
CA ILE A 143 27.83 4.35 -2.52
C ILE A 143 27.67 3.63 -3.87
N ALA A 144 26.47 3.66 -4.44
CA ALA A 144 26.18 3.15 -5.78
C ALA A 144 25.16 4.04 -6.50
N GLY A 145 25.25 4.13 -7.83
CA GLY A 145 24.46 5.08 -8.63
C GLY A 145 24.85 6.53 -8.34
N ASP A 146 23.86 7.39 -8.14
CA ASP A 146 24.06 8.82 -7.93
C ASP A 146 23.79 9.22 -6.47
N VAL A 147 24.83 9.65 -5.76
CA VAL A 147 24.81 9.81 -4.30
C VAL A 147 25.23 11.21 -3.88
N SER A 148 24.43 11.85 -3.03
CA SER A 148 24.67 13.21 -2.51
C SER A 148 24.50 14.30 -3.58
N PRO A 149 23.30 14.48 -4.17
CA PRO A 149 23.06 15.59 -5.08
C PRO A 149 23.16 16.92 -4.32
N GLU A 150 24.16 17.73 -4.66
CA GLU A 150 24.46 18.99 -3.96
C GLU A 150 24.57 20.18 -4.91
N GLY A 151 25.11 19.96 -6.10
CA GLY A 151 25.06 20.95 -7.18
C GLY A 151 23.85 20.68 -8.05
N ILE A 152 22.90 21.59 -8.17
CA ILE A 152 21.80 21.46 -9.13
C ILE A 152 21.66 22.69 -10.01
N SER A 153 21.33 22.47 -11.29
CA SER A 153 21.12 23.54 -12.26
C SER A 153 20.02 23.17 -13.24
N PHE A 154 19.12 24.11 -13.50
CA PHE A 154 18.11 23.95 -14.53
C PHE A 154 18.53 24.68 -15.80
N ALA A 155 18.50 23.98 -16.93
CA ALA A 155 18.80 24.54 -18.25
C ALA A 155 17.83 24.01 -19.31
N LYS A 156 17.84 24.64 -20.49
CA LYS A 156 17.20 24.08 -21.68
C LYS A 156 18.28 23.61 -22.65
N ILE A 157 18.52 22.30 -22.72
CA ILE A 157 19.50 21.73 -23.63
C ILE A 157 18.77 21.39 -24.93
N ASN A 158 19.15 22.06 -26.03
CA ASN A 158 18.47 21.96 -27.33
C ASN A 158 16.95 22.22 -27.24
N GLY A 159 16.55 23.17 -26.39
CA GLY A 159 15.14 23.54 -26.17
C GLY A 159 14.38 22.62 -25.21
N ILE A 160 14.97 21.51 -24.78
CA ILE A 160 14.36 20.55 -23.85
C ILE A 160 14.68 20.97 -22.41
N PRO A 161 13.68 21.13 -21.52
CA PRO A 161 13.94 21.36 -20.11
C PRO A 161 14.72 20.21 -19.48
N THR A 162 15.88 20.53 -18.90
CA THR A 162 16.80 19.57 -18.32
C THR A 162 17.27 20.05 -16.94
N LEU A 163 17.16 19.18 -15.95
CA LEU A 163 17.79 19.36 -14.64
C LEU A 163 19.13 18.62 -14.62
N LEU A 164 20.20 19.33 -14.33
CA LEU A 164 21.54 18.79 -14.15
C LEU A 164 21.84 18.70 -12.66
N THR A 165 22.39 17.58 -12.21
CA THR A 165 22.80 17.39 -10.82
C THR A 165 24.24 16.87 -10.73
N ALA A 166 25.04 17.48 -9.87
CA ALA A 166 26.35 17.01 -9.47
C ALA A 166 26.22 16.31 -8.11
N ASN A 167 26.65 15.06 -8.05
CA ASN A 167 26.53 14.19 -6.90
C ASN A 167 27.90 14.09 -6.21
N GLU A 168 28.03 14.72 -5.04
CA GLU A 168 29.32 14.96 -4.39
C GLU A 168 30.03 13.65 -4.01
N VAL A 169 29.30 12.73 -3.37
CA VAL A 169 29.86 11.49 -2.80
C VAL A 169 30.18 10.46 -3.88
N SER A 170 29.32 10.30 -4.89
CA SER A 170 29.60 9.40 -6.00
C SER A 170 30.52 10.01 -7.07
N GLY A 171 30.72 11.33 -7.07
CA GLY A 171 31.47 12.05 -8.10
C GLY A 171 30.81 12.04 -9.48
N THR A 172 29.51 11.75 -9.56
CA THR A 172 28.78 11.63 -10.83
C THR A 172 28.04 12.91 -11.20
N VAL A 173 27.64 13.04 -12.46
CA VAL A 173 26.74 14.09 -12.95
C VAL A 173 25.56 13.45 -13.67
N CYS A 174 24.33 13.79 -13.28
CA CYS A 174 23.10 13.34 -13.92
C CYS A 174 22.47 14.45 -14.76
N ALA A 175 21.70 14.05 -15.77
CA ALA A 175 20.83 14.94 -16.53
C ALA A 175 19.42 14.33 -16.64
N TYR A 176 18.43 15.01 -16.05
CA TYR A 176 17.03 14.61 -16.10
C TYR A 176 16.28 15.44 -17.13
N THR A 177 15.72 14.79 -18.15
CA THR A 177 14.78 15.44 -19.08
C THR A 177 13.42 15.57 -18.42
N LEU A 178 12.89 16.79 -18.37
CA LEU A 178 11.64 17.10 -17.69
C LEU A 178 10.50 17.29 -18.70
N THR A 179 9.43 16.51 -18.54
CA THR A 179 8.23 16.57 -19.38
C THR A 179 7.01 16.94 -18.54
N ALA A 180 6.06 17.65 -19.14
CA ALA A 180 4.78 17.92 -18.48
C ALA A 180 3.93 16.65 -18.43
N LYS A 181 3.36 16.34 -17.27
CA LYS A 181 2.31 15.33 -17.14
C LYS A 181 1.08 15.81 -17.93
N THR A 182 0.70 15.08 -18.97
CA THR A 182 -0.46 15.42 -19.82
C THR A 182 -1.75 15.14 -19.04
N THR A 183 -2.30 16.17 -18.40
CA THR A 183 -3.63 16.12 -17.78
C THR A 183 -4.54 17.14 -18.48
N THR A 184 -5.56 16.65 -19.18
CA THR A 184 -6.64 17.44 -19.80
C THR A 184 -7.32 18.33 -18.74
N SER A 185 -7.35 19.65 -18.99
CA SER A 185 -7.60 20.71 -18.00
C SER A 185 -9.02 21.30 -18.04
N GLY A 186 -9.44 21.92 -16.93
CA GLY A 186 -10.52 22.93 -16.81
C GLY A 186 -10.21 23.94 -15.69
N SER A 187 -10.55 25.24 -15.88
CA SER A 187 -9.96 26.44 -15.23
C SER A 187 -10.97 27.32 -14.46
N GLY A 188 -10.54 28.06 -13.41
CA GLY A 188 -11.10 29.41 -13.05
C GLY A 188 -11.25 29.84 -11.56
N GLY A 189 -10.58 30.95 -11.15
CA GLY A 189 -11.10 32.10 -10.33
C GLY A 189 -11.17 32.06 -8.78
N SER A 190 -10.47 32.98 -8.07
CA SER A 190 -10.39 33.12 -6.59
C SER A 190 -11.28 34.21 -5.96
N THR A 191 -11.94 33.87 -4.85
CA THR A 191 -12.29 34.74 -3.70
C THR A 191 -11.94 33.96 -2.42
N VAL A 192 -11.20 34.56 -1.47
CA VAL A 192 -10.66 33.83 -0.30
C VAL A 192 -11.72 33.73 0.79
N THR A 193 -12.58 32.72 0.67
CA THR A 193 -13.39 32.21 1.77
C THR A 193 -12.53 31.21 2.56
N ALA A 194 -12.57 31.20 3.89
CA ALA A 194 -11.93 30.14 4.68
C ALA A 194 -12.36 28.78 4.11
N ALA A 195 -11.40 27.99 3.64
CA ALA A 195 -11.67 26.80 2.86
C ALA A 195 -11.24 25.55 3.62
N TYR A 196 -12.13 24.57 3.67
CA TYR A 196 -11.87 23.24 4.19
C TYR A 196 -11.46 22.32 3.05
N THR A 197 -10.71 21.28 3.38
CA THR A 197 -10.23 20.32 2.39
C THR A 197 -11.09 19.07 2.43
N ILE A 198 -11.48 18.58 1.27
CA ILE A 198 -12.06 17.25 1.10
C ILE A 198 -11.10 16.42 0.25
N ALA A 199 -10.47 15.43 0.87
CA ALA A 199 -9.55 14.53 0.18
C ALA A 199 -10.33 13.35 -0.42
N ALA A 200 -10.31 13.23 -1.74
CA ALA A 200 -10.99 12.18 -2.47
C ALA A 200 -10.01 11.19 -3.09
N GLU A 201 -10.19 9.90 -2.85
CA GLU A 201 -9.40 8.85 -3.45
C GLU A 201 -10.27 7.73 -4.03
N ALA A 202 -9.75 7.07 -5.05
CA ALA A 202 -10.37 5.92 -5.69
C ALA A 202 -9.35 4.79 -5.73
N GLY A 203 -9.78 3.59 -5.31
CA GLY A 203 -9.03 2.36 -5.51
C GLY A 203 -8.99 1.95 -6.99
N ALA A 204 -8.25 0.90 -7.30
CA ALA A 204 -8.21 0.34 -8.66
C ALA A 204 -9.60 -0.15 -9.09
N GLY A 205 -9.96 0.07 -10.37
CA GLY A 205 -11.24 -0.36 -10.93
C GLY A 205 -12.30 0.74 -11.08
N GLY A 206 -11.91 2.00 -10.93
CA GLY A 206 -12.80 3.12 -11.19
C GLY A 206 -12.16 4.44 -10.82
N SER A 207 -12.99 5.46 -10.72
CA SER A 207 -12.59 6.83 -10.44
C SER A 207 -13.60 7.52 -9.54
N ILE A 208 -13.12 8.53 -8.80
CA ILE A 208 -13.93 9.51 -8.09
C ILE A 208 -13.61 10.90 -8.66
N SER A 209 -14.62 11.74 -8.86
CA SER A 209 -14.47 13.07 -9.47
C SER A 209 -15.23 14.13 -8.68
N PRO A 210 -14.56 15.18 -8.17
CA PRO A 210 -13.13 15.42 -8.31
C PRO A 210 -12.28 14.41 -7.50
N SER A 211 -11.08 14.07 -7.98
CA SER A 211 -10.11 13.26 -7.21
C SER A 211 -9.05 14.15 -6.57
N GLY A 212 -8.36 13.61 -5.58
CA GLY A 212 -7.38 14.33 -4.77
C GLY A 212 -8.05 15.30 -3.81
N SER A 213 -7.24 16.22 -3.28
CA SER A 213 -7.70 17.20 -2.30
C SER A 213 -8.37 18.38 -3.00
N ALA A 214 -9.67 18.57 -2.75
CA ALA A 214 -10.42 19.74 -3.20
C ALA A 214 -10.58 20.73 -2.06
N SER A 215 -10.34 22.01 -2.35
CA SER A 215 -10.64 23.12 -1.45
C SER A 215 -12.11 23.52 -1.61
N VAL A 216 -12.85 23.57 -0.50
CA VAL A 216 -14.28 23.85 -0.42
C VAL A 216 -14.49 25.00 0.56
N ALA A 217 -15.16 26.07 0.13
CA ALA A 217 -15.42 27.21 0.99
C ALA A 217 -16.29 26.81 2.20
N LYS A 218 -16.07 27.43 3.36
CA LYS A 218 -16.91 27.26 4.54
C LYS A 218 -18.39 27.46 4.21
N SER A 219 -19.23 26.54 4.71
CA SER A 219 -20.68 26.51 4.49
C SER A 219 -21.08 26.42 3.02
N SER A 220 -20.20 25.90 2.16
CA SER A 220 -20.54 25.51 0.79
C SER A 220 -20.61 23.99 0.69
N SER A 221 -21.33 23.53 -0.34
CA SER A 221 -21.52 22.10 -0.60
C SER A 221 -20.63 21.64 -1.74
N LYS A 222 -20.20 20.37 -1.69
CA LYS A 222 -19.37 19.76 -2.74
C LYS A 222 -19.84 18.34 -3.06
N THR A 223 -20.15 18.12 -4.33
CA THR A 223 -20.53 16.81 -4.87
C THR A 223 -19.33 16.08 -5.46
N TYR A 224 -19.27 14.79 -5.20
CA TYR A 224 -18.32 13.83 -5.75
C TYR A 224 -19.08 12.76 -6.52
N THR A 225 -18.68 12.48 -7.75
CA THR A 225 -19.21 11.40 -8.58
C THR A 225 -18.25 10.23 -8.55
N VAL A 226 -18.77 9.03 -8.34
CA VAL A 226 -18.01 7.78 -8.36
C VAL A 226 -18.41 6.98 -9.61
N THR A 227 -17.42 6.63 -10.42
CA THR A 227 -17.61 5.93 -11.70
C THR A 227 -16.75 4.67 -11.70
N ALA A 228 -17.37 3.51 -11.78
CA ALA A 228 -16.63 2.26 -11.98
C ALA A 228 -16.11 2.15 -13.42
N ASP A 229 -14.90 1.61 -13.59
CA ASP A 229 -14.36 1.29 -14.91
C ASP A 229 -15.13 0.10 -15.53
N THR A 230 -15.06 -0.07 -16.85
CA THR A 230 -15.59 -1.27 -17.51
C THR A 230 -14.98 -2.52 -16.88
N GLY A 231 -15.82 -3.50 -16.51
CA GLY A 231 -15.35 -4.68 -15.78
C GLY A 231 -15.19 -4.48 -14.28
N TYR A 232 -15.74 -3.41 -13.71
CA TYR A 232 -15.80 -3.15 -12.28
C TYR A 232 -17.18 -2.61 -11.85
N GLU A 233 -17.49 -2.76 -10.56
CA GLU A 233 -18.63 -2.13 -9.89
C GLU A 233 -18.16 -1.47 -8.60
N ILE A 234 -18.88 -0.44 -8.15
CA ILE A 234 -18.57 0.25 -6.90
C ILE A 234 -18.82 -0.73 -5.75
N ALA A 235 -17.77 -1.03 -4.98
CA ALA A 235 -17.87 -1.91 -3.83
C ALA A 235 -18.48 -1.15 -2.64
N ASP A 236 -17.91 0.00 -2.32
CA ASP A 236 -18.30 0.86 -1.22
C ASP A 236 -17.65 2.24 -1.35
N VAL A 237 -18.31 3.23 -0.75
CA VAL A 237 -17.77 4.59 -0.57
C VAL A 237 -17.70 4.84 0.93
N LEU A 238 -16.57 5.33 1.42
CA LEU A 238 -16.37 5.72 2.81
C LEU A 238 -16.25 7.24 2.88
N VAL A 239 -16.95 7.85 3.82
CA VAL A 239 -16.89 9.29 4.13
C VAL A 239 -16.43 9.45 5.56
N ASP A 240 -15.31 10.12 5.79
CA ASP A 240 -14.64 10.23 7.09
C ASP A 240 -14.46 8.86 7.78
N GLY A 241 -14.13 7.83 6.98
CA GLY A 241 -13.99 6.45 7.42
C GLY A 241 -15.30 5.69 7.66
N LYS A 242 -16.46 6.32 7.48
CA LYS A 242 -17.79 5.68 7.62
C LYS A 242 -18.33 5.24 6.27
N ASN A 243 -18.72 3.97 6.16
CA ASN A 243 -19.29 3.43 4.93
C ASN A 243 -20.68 4.03 4.64
N VAL A 244 -20.86 4.63 3.47
CA VAL A 244 -22.13 5.21 2.98
C VAL A 244 -22.78 4.38 1.85
N GLY A 245 -22.23 3.21 1.57
CA GLY A 245 -22.71 2.27 0.56
C GLY A 245 -22.12 2.49 -0.83
N ALA A 246 -22.55 1.66 -1.80
CA ALA A 246 -22.14 1.75 -3.21
C ALA A 246 -22.92 2.86 -3.93
N VAL A 247 -22.63 4.12 -3.58
CA VAL A 247 -23.25 5.30 -4.18
C VAL A 247 -22.46 5.80 -5.39
N THR A 248 -23.15 6.20 -6.45
CA THR A 248 -22.52 6.82 -7.64
C THR A 248 -22.28 8.32 -7.47
N SER A 249 -22.83 8.91 -6.40
CA SER A 249 -22.62 10.31 -6.05
C SER A 249 -22.78 10.52 -4.55
N PHE A 250 -21.96 11.40 -3.98
CA PHE A 250 -22.05 11.85 -2.60
C PHE A 250 -21.85 13.37 -2.52
N THR A 251 -22.71 14.07 -1.78
CA THR A 251 -22.57 15.52 -1.56
C THR A 251 -22.29 15.80 -0.10
N PHE A 252 -21.17 16.47 0.16
CA PHE A 252 -20.94 17.13 1.44
C PHE A 252 -21.73 18.43 1.43
N GLU A 253 -22.74 18.56 2.30
CA GLU A 253 -23.51 19.78 2.49
C GLU A 253 -22.91 20.61 3.63
N ASP A 254 -22.97 21.94 3.53
CA ASP A 254 -22.56 22.87 4.60
C ASP A 254 -21.20 22.55 5.24
N VAL A 255 -20.15 22.46 4.41
CA VAL A 255 -18.83 22.04 4.86
C VAL A 255 -18.25 22.99 5.91
N THR A 256 -18.01 22.47 7.12
CA THR A 256 -17.50 23.23 8.28
C THR A 256 -16.23 22.62 8.89
N ALA A 257 -15.72 21.54 8.31
CA ALA A 257 -14.48 20.86 8.69
C ALA A 257 -13.85 20.19 7.47
N ASN A 258 -12.61 19.72 7.62
CA ASN A 258 -11.98 18.88 6.60
C ASN A 258 -12.65 17.51 6.59
N HIS A 259 -12.74 16.90 5.40
CA HIS A 259 -13.34 15.59 5.21
C HIS A 259 -12.48 14.69 4.33
N THR A 260 -12.78 13.39 4.35
CA THR A 260 -12.27 12.42 3.38
C THR A 260 -13.41 11.67 2.70
N ILE A 261 -13.21 11.29 1.44
CA ILE A 261 -14.08 10.37 0.72
C ILE A 261 -13.22 9.37 -0.07
N SER A 262 -13.41 8.08 0.16
CA SER A 262 -12.71 7.03 -0.58
C SER A 262 -13.70 6.10 -1.25
N ALA A 263 -13.46 5.78 -2.52
CA ALA A 263 -14.26 4.83 -3.28
C ALA A 263 -13.44 3.57 -3.56
N SER A 264 -13.99 2.41 -3.23
CA SER A 264 -13.44 1.11 -3.61
C SER A 264 -14.28 0.49 -4.72
N PHE A 265 -13.59 -0.24 -5.60
CA PHE A 265 -14.22 -0.97 -6.69
C PHE A 265 -13.87 -2.44 -6.55
N LYS A 266 -14.80 -3.29 -6.97
CA LYS A 266 -14.55 -4.71 -7.14
C LYS A 266 -14.72 -5.02 -8.62
N LYS A 267 -13.82 -5.84 -9.14
CA LYS A 267 -13.89 -6.31 -10.53
C LYS A 267 -15.25 -6.98 -10.70
N THR A 268 -16.08 -6.47 -11.59
CA THR A 268 -17.18 -7.28 -12.10
C THR A 268 -16.50 -8.38 -12.88
N VAL A 269 -16.94 -9.61 -12.66
CA VAL A 269 -16.49 -10.72 -13.49
C VAL A 269 -17.14 -10.54 -14.86
N GLU A 270 -16.74 -9.52 -15.62
CA GLU A 270 -17.20 -9.33 -16.99
C GLU A 270 -16.55 -10.41 -17.87
N PRO A 271 -17.36 -11.16 -18.63
CA PRO A 271 -16.89 -12.27 -19.44
C PRO A 271 -16.17 -11.74 -20.69
N ALA A 272 -14.84 -11.70 -20.66
CA ALA A 272 -14.07 -11.68 -21.90
C ALA A 272 -13.86 -13.12 -22.40
N GLY A 273 -14.91 -13.70 -23.00
CA GLY A 273 -14.85 -14.99 -23.71
C GLY A 273 -16.04 -15.90 -23.42
N THR A 274 -17.09 -15.81 -24.25
CA THR A 274 -18.38 -16.51 -24.10
C THR A 274 -19.09 -16.24 -22.76
N ALA A 275 -20.42 -16.14 -22.75
CA ALA A 275 -21.13 -16.18 -21.47
C ALA A 275 -20.70 -17.46 -20.75
N TRP A 276 -20.21 -17.35 -19.50
CA TRP A 276 -19.98 -18.53 -18.68
C TRP A 276 -21.30 -19.28 -18.59
N THR A 277 -21.40 -20.39 -19.31
CA THR A 277 -22.56 -21.27 -19.19
C THR A 277 -22.40 -21.99 -17.87
N ASN A 278 -23.02 -21.44 -16.83
CA ASN A 278 -22.98 -22.01 -15.49
C ASN A 278 -23.40 -23.50 -15.55
N PRO A 279 -22.47 -24.44 -15.30
CA PRO A 279 -22.76 -25.87 -15.37
C PRO A 279 -23.44 -26.38 -14.10
N PHE A 280 -23.64 -25.52 -13.10
CA PHE A 280 -24.12 -25.88 -11.77
C PHE A 280 -25.54 -25.38 -11.54
N THR A 281 -26.45 -26.32 -11.34
CA THR A 281 -27.88 -26.09 -11.09
C THR A 281 -28.17 -25.54 -9.69
N ASP A 282 -27.23 -25.73 -8.76
CA ASP A 282 -27.29 -25.31 -7.36
C ASP A 282 -26.52 -24.01 -7.07
N VAL A 283 -26.14 -23.28 -8.11
CA VAL A 283 -25.45 -21.99 -8.05
C VAL A 283 -26.22 -21.01 -8.91
N LYS A 284 -26.75 -19.94 -8.31
CA LYS A 284 -27.58 -18.93 -9.00
C LYS A 284 -26.83 -17.62 -9.11
N GLU A 285 -27.10 -16.84 -10.16
CA GLU A 285 -26.50 -15.50 -10.35
C GLU A 285 -26.66 -14.58 -9.14
N SER A 286 -27.75 -14.73 -8.38
CA SER A 286 -28.03 -13.98 -7.17
C SER A 286 -27.24 -14.45 -5.93
N ASP A 287 -26.55 -15.59 -5.99
CA ASP A 287 -25.80 -16.11 -4.86
C ASP A 287 -24.54 -15.28 -4.65
N TRP A 288 -24.24 -14.92 -3.39
CA TRP A 288 -23.08 -14.10 -3.04
C TRP A 288 -21.73 -14.72 -3.49
N TYR A 289 -21.70 -16.03 -3.68
CA TYR A 289 -20.54 -16.80 -4.13
C TYR A 289 -20.54 -17.08 -5.64
N TYR A 290 -21.52 -16.61 -6.42
CA TYR A 290 -21.64 -16.94 -7.85
C TYR A 290 -20.37 -16.62 -8.64
N SER A 291 -19.85 -15.40 -8.47
CA SER A 291 -18.60 -14.94 -9.08
C SER A 291 -17.40 -15.78 -8.67
N SER A 292 -17.34 -16.18 -7.39
CA SER A 292 -16.24 -16.98 -6.86
C SER A 292 -16.29 -18.41 -7.37
N VAL A 293 -17.49 -19.02 -7.45
CA VAL A 293 -17.67 -20.36 -8.03
C VAL A 293 -17.31 -20.37 -9.51
N ARG A 294 -17.73 -19.34 -10.25
CA ARG A 294 -17.30 -19.13 -11.63
C ARG A 294 -15.78 -19.11 -11.73
N TYR A 295 -15.13 -18.24 -10.97
CA TYR A 295 -13.68 -18.06 -11.00
C TYR A 295 -12.93 -19.39 -10.78
N VAL A 296 -13.27 -20.14 -9.72
CA VAL A 296 -12.57 -21.39 -9.42
C VAL A 296 -12.90 -22.51 -10.43
N SER A 297 -14.06 -22.45 -11.09
CA SER A 297 -14.46 -23.38 -12.13
C SER A 297 -13.73 -23.11 -13.44
N GLU A 298 -13.69 -21.84 -13.90
CA GLU A 298 -13.00 -21.44 -15.12
C GLU A 298 -11.48 -21.58 -15.00
N SER A 299 -10.93 -21.33 -13.80
CA SER A 299 -9.51 -21.52 -13.51
C SER A 299 -9.12 -22.98 -13.27
N GLY A 300 -10.08 -23.91 -13.30
CA GLY A 300 -9.84 -25.33 -13.05
C GLY A 300 -9.42 -25.69 -11.62
N LEU A 301 -9.49 -24.75 -10.68
CA LEU A 301 -9.07 -24.94 -9.28
C LEU A 301 -10.03 -25.89 -8.55
N MET A 302 -11.34 -25.68 -8.72
CA MET A 302 -12.38 -26.50 -8.12
C MET A 302 -13.31 -27.06 -9.20
N THR A 303 -13.68 -28.33 -9.06
CA THR A 303 -14.65 -29.01 -9.92
C THR A 303 -15.95 -29.23 -9.17
N GLY A 304 -17.07 -29.43 -9.88
CA GLY A 304 -18.33 -29.85 -9.28
C GLY A 304 -18.24 -31.22 -8.58
N THR A 305 -19.26 -31.55 -7.80
CA THR A 305 -19.39 -32.82 -7.08
C THR A 305 -20.11 -33.90 -7.91
N GLY A 306 -20.59 -33.55 -9.10
CA GLY A 306 -21.28 -34.44 -10.03
C GLY A 306 -22.73 -33.99 -10.30
N SER A 307 -23.36 -34.58 -11.31
CA SER A 307 -24.77 -34.33 -11.66
C SER A 307 -25.16 -32.85 -11.83
N GLY A 308 -24.24 -32.02 -12.35
CA GLY A 308 -24.47 -30.58 -12.50
C GLY A 308 -24.58 -29.85 -11.17
N GLN A 309 -23.90 -30.30 -10.11
CA GLN A 309 -23.84 -29.62 -8.82
C GLN A 309 -22.42 -29.15 -8.48
N PHE A 310 -22.31 -27.96 -7.89
CA PHE A 310 -21.09 -27.48 -7.23
C PHE A 310 -21.04 -27.89 -5.76
N SER A 311 -22.20 -28.04 -5.12
CA SER A 311 -22.43 -28.25 -3.69
C SER A 311 -21.81 -27.16 -2.82
N PRO A 312 -22.25 -25.89 -2.93
CA PRO A 312 -21.61 -24.74 -2.28
C PRO A 312 -21.56 -24.84 -0.75
N GLN A 313 -22.50 -25.55 -0.14
CA GLN A 313 -22.60 -25.73 1.31
C GLN A 313 -21.89 -26.99 1.83
N ALA A 314 -21.38 -27.86 0.94
CA ALA A 314 -20.68 -29.06 1.38
C ALA A 314 -19.33 -28.69 2.00
N GLN A 315 -18.94 -29.47 3.01
CA GLN A 315 -17.71 -29.26 3.77
C GLN A 315 -16.49 -29.64 2.93
N VAL A 316 -15.40 -28.90 3.09
CA VAL A 316 -14.13 -29.15 2.38
C VAL A 316 -13.24 -30.02 3.26
N THR A 317 -12.67 -31.08 2.69
CA THR A 317 -11.67 -31.90 3.38
C THR A 317 -10.26 -31.35 3.20
N ARG A 318 -9.35 -31.72 4.10
CA ARG A 318 -7.92 -31.36 4.02
C ARG A 318 -7.30 -31.84 2.70
N GLY A 319 -7.65 -33.05 2.24
CA GLY A 319 -7.23 -33.58 0.94
C GLY A 319 -7.74 -32.73 -0.23
N MET A 320 -9.00 -32.29 -0.20
CA MET A 320 -9.54 -31.38 -1.22
C MET A 320 -8.77 -30.06 -1.29
N LEU A 321 -8.46 -29.46 -0.14
CA LEU A 321 -7.72 -28.20 -0.12
C LEU A 321 -6.30 -28.35 -0.67
N MET A 322 -5.60 -29.46 -0.38
CA MET A 322 -4.28 -29.70 -0.96
C MET A 322 -4.35 -29.89 -2.47
N THR A 323 -5.35 -30.61 -2.98
CA THR A 323 -5.57 -30.74 -4.43
C THR A 323 -5.83 -29.39 -5.09
N ILE A 324 -6.58 -28.50 -4.44
CA ILE A 324 -6.79 -27.13 -4.94
C ILE A 324 -5.47 -26.37 -5.02
N LEU A 325 -4.65 -26.38 -3.97
CA LEU A 325 -3.35 -25.68 -3.96
C LEU A 325 -2.36 -26.27 -4.97
N HIS A 326 -2.38 -27.58 -5.15
CA HIS A 326 -1.55 -28.25 -6.16
C HIS A 326 -1.95 -27.82 -7.58
N ARG A 327 -3.26 -27.71 -7.87
CA ARG A 327 -3.76 -27.15 -9.13
C ARG A 327 -3.40 -25.69 -9.31
N LEU A 328 -3.48 -24.91 -8.24
CA LEU A 328 -3.08 -23.50 -8.24
C LEU A 328 -1.59 -23.33 -8.61
N ASP A 329 -0.72 -24.28 -8.23
CA ASP A 329 0.70 -24.30 -8.61
C ASP A 329 0.96 -24.95 -9.99
N GLY A 330 -0.08 -25.23 -10.78
CA GLY A 330 0.06 -25.84 -12.10
C GLY A 330 0.20 -27.37 -12.09
N SER A 331 -0.13 -28.02 -10.98
CA SER A 331 -0.05 -29.48 -10.78
C SER A 331 1.34 -30.07 -11.07
N PRO A 332 2.41 -29.59 -10.42
CA PRO A 332 3.77 -30.08 -10.65
C PRO A 332 3.88 -31.60 -10.40
N ALA A 333 4.76 -32.25 -11.17
CA ALA A 333 4.99 -33.69 -11.07
C ALA A 333 5.59 -34.08 -9.71
N VAL A 334 5.15 -35.22 -9.19
CA VAL A 334 5.55 -35.74 -7.88
C VAL A 334 6.40 -36.99 -8.07
N SER A 335 7.63 -36.97 -7.57
CA SER A 335 8.62 -38.04 -7.77
C SER A 335 8.64 -39.08 -6.64
N SER A 336 8.00 -38.81 -5.50
CA SER A 336 7.84 -39.76 -4.40
C SER A 336 6.52 -39.55 -3.65
N THR A 337 5.86 -40.66 -3.28
CA THR A 337 4.65 -40.65 -2.46
C THR A 337 4.97 -41.15 -1.06
N GLY A 338 4.27 -40.63 -0.04
CA GLY A 338 4.38 -41.14 1.34
C GLY A 338 4.86 -40.15 2.40
N ALA A 339 4.60 -38.85 2.24
CA ALA A 339 4.89 -37.85 3.28
C ALA A 339 4.14 -38.12 4.61
N PHE A 340 3.01 -38.83 4.54
CA PHE A 340 2.17 -39.17 5.70
C PHE A 340 1.67 -40.61 5.61
N ALA A 341 1.60 -41.30 6.75
CA ALA A 341 1.34 -42.74 6.80
C ALA A 341 -0.10 -43.13 6.40
N ASP A 342 -1.07 -42.23 6.58
CA ASP A 342 -2.48 -42.40 6.20
C ASP A 342 -2.80 -41.97 4.76
N VAL A 343 -1.79 -41.57 3.98
CA VAL A 343 -1.96 -41.16 2.59
C VAL A 343 -1.39 -42.24 1.67
N ALA A 344 -2.23 -43.22 1.35
CA ALA A 344 -1.83 -44.32 0.49
C ALA A 344 -1.61 -43.87 -0.96
N SER A 345 -0.62 -44.49 -1.63
CA SER A 345 -0.40 -44.31 -3.07
C SER A 345 -1.67 -44.67 -3.86
N GLY A 346 -2.01 -43.85 -4.86
CA GLY A 346 -3.22 -44.02 -5.68
C GLY A 346 -4.49 -43.38 -5.12
N MET A 347 -4.48 -42.81 -3.90
CA MET A 347 -5.57 -41.91 -3.49
C MET A 347 -5.58 -40.67 -4.38
N TRP A 348 -6.75 -40.16 -4.73
CA TRP A 348 -6.90 -39.05 -5.68
C TRP A 348 -6.24 -37.74 -5.22
N TYR A 349 -5.96 -37.59 -3.92
CA TYR A 349 -5.23 -36.46 -3.34
C TYR A 349 -3.77 -36.80 -2.96
N ALA A 350 -3.30 -38.03 -3.17
CA ALA A 350 -1.99 -38.49 -2.68
C ALA A 350 -0.83 -37.66 -3.24
N ASP A 351 -0.86 -37.36 -4.53
CA ASP A 351 0.18 -36.56 -5.19
C ASP A 351 0.17 -35.13 -4.65
N ALA A 352 -1.01 -34.51 -4.55
CA ALA A 352 -1.15 -33.16 -4.03
C ALA A 352 -0.66 -33.04 -2.58
N VAL A 353 -0.99 -34.03 -1.72
CA VAL A 353 -0.51 -34.04 -0.34
C VAL A 353 0.99 -34.31 -0.25
N SER A 354 1.53 -35.19 -1.10
CA SER A 354 2.97 -35.48 -1.12
C SER A 354 3.77 -34.27 -1.58
N TRP A 355 3.34 -33.58 -2.64
CA TRP A 355 3.90 -32.31 -3.08
C TRP A 355 3.81 -31.25 -1.97
N ALA A 356 2.63 -31.07 -1.39
CA ALA A 356 2.42 -30.07 -0.35
C ALA A 356 3.28 -30.36 0.90
N GLY A 357 3.48 -31.63 1.25
CA GLY A 357 4.37 -32.05 2.33
C GLY A 357 5.83 -31.71 2.03
N GLU A 358 6.31 -32.02 0.82
CA GLU A 358 7.67 -31.70 0.38
C GLU A 358 7.96 -30.19 0.40
N LYS A 359 6.96 -29.36 0.02
CA LYS A 359 7.09 -27.90 0.00
C LYS A 359 6.82 -27.22 1.34
N GLY A 360 6.54 -27.99 2.40
CA GLY A 360 6.22 -27.45 3.72
C GLY A 360 4.86 -26.75 3.81
N ILE A 361 3.97 -26.98 2.84
CA ILE A 361 2.60 -26.46 2.81
C ILE A 361 1.71 -27.32 3.71
N ALA A 362 1.74 -28.64 3.51
CA ALA A 362 0.95 -29.58 4.30
C ALA A 362 1.61 -29.85 5.65
N ALA A 363 0.98 -29.41 6.73
CA ALA A 363 1.27 -29.85 8.08
C ALA A 363 0.25 -30.92 8.52
N GLY A 364 0.73 -32.11 8.91
CA GLY A 364 -0.08 -33.16 9.53
C GLY A 364 -0.36 -32.90 11.01
N TYR A 365 -0.91 -33.89 11.73
CA TYR A 365 -1.26 -33.76 13.16
C TYR A 365 -0.06 -33.92 14.11
N GLY A 366 1.18 -33.97 13.60
CA GLY A 366 2.39 -34.16 14.40
C GLY A 366 2.69 -35.62 14.79
N ASN A 367 1.79 -36.56 14.48
CA ASN A 367 1.96 -38.01 14.70
C ASN A 367 2.26 -38.79 13.40
N GLY A 368 2.65 -38.08 12.32
CA GLY A 368 2.88 -38.67 11.00
C GLY A 368 1.62 -38.91 10.16
N LEU A 369 0.43 -38.48 10.63
CA LEU A 369 -0.83 -38.55 9.89
C LEU A 369 -1.23 -37.19 9.32
N PHE A 370 -1.88 -37.18 8.15
CA PHE A 370 -2.38 -35.97 7.49
C PHE A 370 -3.87 -35.71 7.75
N GLY A 371 -4.69 -36.75 7.81
CA GLY A 371 -6.16 -36.62 7.92
C GLY A 371 -6.82 -36.19 6.61
N GLY A 372 -6.47 -36.78 5.47
CA GLY A 372 -6.94 -36.30 4.15
C GLY A 372 -8.47 -36.29 3.96
N GLY A 373 -9.18 -37.17 4.66
CA GLY A 373 -10.64 -37.23 4.68
C GLY A 373 -11.31 -36.29 5.70
N ASP A 374 -10.55 -35.73 6.63
CA ASP A 374 -11.10 -34.87 7.68
C ASP A 374 -11.46 -33.50 7.12
N THR A 375 -12.52 -32.91 7.66
CA THR A 375 -12.96 -31.57 7.27
C THR A 375 -12.06 -30.50 7.86
N VAL A 376 -11.90 -29.41 7.12
CA VAL A 376 -10.95 -28.34 7.46
C VAL A 376 -11.68 -27.18 8.13
N THR A 377 -11.15 -26.67 9.25
CA THR A 377 -11.64 -25.43 9.85
C THR A 377 -11.16 -24.21 9.04
N LEU A 378 -11.76 -23.05 9.25
CA LEU A 378 -11.31 -21.81 8.59
C LEU A 378 -9.84 -21.50 8.91
N GLU A 379 -9.43 -21.60 10.17
CA GLU A 379 -8.05 -21.31 10.58
C GLU A 379 -7.05 -22.27 9.96
N GLN A 380 -7.43 -23.54 9.78
CA GLN A 380 -6.59 -24.53 9.12
C GLN A 380 -6.48 -24.22 7.63
N ALA A 381 -7.59 -23.88 6.97
CA ALA A 381 -7.59 -23.53 5.55
C ALA A 381 -6.72 -22.31 5.27
N VAL A 382 -6.83 -21.28 6.11
CA VAL A 382 -6.00 -20.07 6.03
C VAL A 382 -4.53 -20.37 6.32
N SER A 383 -4.24 -21.22 7.31
CA SER A 383 -2.87 -21.64 7.62
C SER A 383 -2.20 -22.35 6.45
N PHE A 384 -2.94 -23.17 5.70
CA PHE A 384 -2.43 -23.81 4.49
C PHE A 384 -2.15 -22.81 3.37
N LEU A 385 -3.05 -21.86 3.14
CA LEU A 385 -2.84 -20.78 2.16
C LEU A 385 -1.66 -19.88 2.53
N TYR A 386 -1.48 -19.58 3.82
CA TYR A 386 -0.34 -18.81 4.32
C TYR A 386 0.98 -19.52 4.05
N ARG A 387 1.07 -20.82 4.32
CA ARG A 387 2.27 -21.63 3.99
C ARG A 387 2.51 -21.71 2.49
N TYR A 388 1.44 -21.83 1.68
CA TYR A 388 1.55 -21.74 0.23
C TYR A 388 2.11 -20.38 -0.22
N ALA A 389 1.61 -19.28 0.34
CA ALA A 389 2.10 -17.94 0.04
C ALA A 389 3.59 -17.78 0.38
N ASN A 390 4.02 -18.29 1.54
CA ASN A 390 5.43 -18.33 1.93
C ASN A 390 6.28 -19.15 0.94
N TYR A 391 5.81 -20.33 0.54
CA TYR A 391 6.49 -21.15 -0.47
C TYR A 391 6.66 -20.42 -1.82
N LYS A 392 5.66 -19.63 -2.23
CA LYS A 392 5.72 -18.83 -3.47
C LYS A 392 6.52 -17.54 -3.34
N GLY A 393 6.97 -17.18 -2.13
CA GLY A 393 7.65 -15.90 -1.87
C GLY A 393 6.74 -14.68 -1.95
N TYR A 394 5.43 -14.86 -1.74
CA TYR A 394 4.49 -13.74 -1.68
C TYR A 394 4.62 -12.99 -0.35
N ASP A 395 4.17 -11.73 -0.32
CA ASP A 395 4.19 -10.90 0.88
C ASP A 395 3.25 -11.46 1.97
N THR A 396 3.86 -12.04 3.00
CA THR A 396 3.23 -12.55 4.21
C THR A 396 3.60 -11.75 5.46
N GLY A 397 4.38 -10.67 5.31
CA GLY A 397 4.83 -9.81 6.40
C GLY A 397 3.77 -8.83 6.90
N ARG A 398 2.70 -8.63 6.12
CA ARG A 398 1.53 -7.83 6.55
C ARG A 398 0.82 -8.52 7.70
N THR A 399 0.72 -7.82 8.82
CA THR A 399 0.01 -8.30 10.01
C THR A 399 -1.10 -7.33 10.38
N GLY A 400 -2.33 -7.86 10.51
CA GLY A 400 -3.51 -7.10 10.94
C GLY A 400 -3.85 -7.37 12.40
N SER A 401 -4.73 -6.53 12.96
CA SER A 401 -5.37 -6.79 14.25
C SER A 401 -6.64 -7.64 14.07
N LEU A 402 -6.88 -8.57 14.99
CA LEU A 402 -8.14 -9.33 15.07
C LEU A 402 -9.11 -8.74 16.11
N GLU A 403 -8.76 -7.64 16.78
CA GLU A 403 -9.55 -7.07 17.88
C GLU A 403 -10.96 -6.63 17.48
N ALA A 404 -11.18 -6.38 16.18
CA ALA A 404 -12.50 -6.10 15.63
C ALA A 404 -13.46 -7.30 15.64
N PHE A 405 -12.95 -8.50 15.96
CA PHE A 405 -13.72 -9.75 15.95
C PHE A 405 -13.87 -10.30 17.37
N SER A 406 -15.12 -10.48 17.78
CA SER A 406 -15.48 -10.91 19.13
C SER A 406 -15.01 -12.33 19.48
N ASP A 407 -14.80 -13.16 18.47
CA ASP A 407 -14.36 -14.55 18.56
C ASP A 407 -12.89 -14.74 18.16
N ALA A 408 -12.11 -13.65 18.06
CA ALA A 408 -10.69 -13.74 17.74
C ALA A 408 -9.91 -14.63 18.71
N GLY A 409 -10.34 -14.71 19.98
CA GLY A 409 -9.78 -15.57 21.01
C GLY A 409 -9.94 -17.07 20.76
N ASP A 410 -10.83 -17.49 19.85
CA ASP A 410 -11.00 -18.90 19.46
C ASP A 410 -9.97 -19.35 18.42
N THR A 411 -9.11 -18.42 17.96
CA THR A 411 -8.01 -18.74 17.03
C THR A 411 -6.90 -19.45 17.78
N SER A 412 -6.51 -20.63 17.31
CA SER A 412 -5.38 -21.37 17.87
C SER A 412 -4.06 -20.60 17.69
N ASP A 413 -3.15 -20.72 18.66
CA ASP A 413 -1.85 -20.04 18.63
C ASP A 413 -1.07 -20.28 17.32
N TYR A 414 -1.09 -21.52 16.80
CA TYR A 414 -0.40 -21.88 15.56
C TYR A 414 -0.97 -21.18 14.31
N ALA A 415 -2.23 -20.73 14.36
CA ALA A 415 -2.93 -20.11 13.24
C ALA A 415 -3.02 -18.58 13.37
N MET A 416 -2.68 -18.02 14.53
CA MET A 416 -2.83 -16.60 14.84
C MET A 416 -2.18 -15.70 13.78
N GLU A 417 -0.94 -16.00 13.39
CA GLU A 417 -0.20 -15.23 12.39
C GLU A 417 -0.89 -15.29 11.01
N ALA A 418 -1.25 -16.50 10.56
CA ALA A 418 -1.93 -16.70 9.29
C ALA A 418 -3.30 -16.00 9.25
N MET A 419 -4.05 -16.02 10.36
CA MET A 419 -5.34 -15.34 10.47
C MET A 419 -5.21 -13.82 10.42
N ARG A 420 -4.23 -13.25 11.13
CA ARG A 420 -3.90 -11.82 11.07
C ARG A 420 -3.50 -11.38 9.67
N TRP A 421 -2.66 -12.17 9.01
CA TRP A 421 -2.29 -11.93 7.62
C TRP A 421 -3.53 -11.95 6.71
N ALA A 422 -4.38 -12.98 6.80
CA ALA A 422 -5.56 -13.12 5.96
C ALA A 422 -6.60 -12.01 6.16
N VAL A 423 -6.73 -11.47 7.37
CA VAL A 423 -7.55 -10.28 7.63
C VAL A 423 -6.92 -9.05 7.00
N SER A 424 -5.63 -8.81 7.23
CA SER A 424 -4.93 -7.59 6.73
C SER A 424 -4.90 -7.49 5.20
N THR A 425 -4.91 -8.63 4.53
CA THR A 425 -4.89 -8.75 3.06
C THR A 425 -6.28 -8.91 2.46
N GLY A 426 -7.33 -8.92 3.29
CA GLY A 426 -8.72 -9.01 2.86
C GLY A 426 -9.15 -10.38 2.31
N LEU A 427 -8.37 -11.45 2.51
CA LEU A 427 -8.76 -12.82 2.17
C LEU A 427 -10.01 -13.24 2.95
N ILE A 428 -9.99 -12.95 4.25
CA ILE A 428 -11.12 -13.14 5.17
C ILE A 428 -11.53 -11.79 5.75
N LYS A 429 -12.85 -11.56 5.83
CA LYS A 429 -13.41 -10.29 6.31
C LYS A 429 -14.27 -10.45 7.58
N GLY A 430 -14.64 -11.68 7.92
CA GLY A 430 -15.67 -11.96 8.92
C GLY A 430 -17.05 -11.44 8.51
N SER A 431 -18.05 -11.67 9.35
CA SER A 431 -19.40 -11.13 9.20
C SER A 431 -19.96 -10.77 10.56
N GLY A 432 -20.54 -9.57 10.71
CA GLY A 432 -21.11 -9.12 11.99
C GLY A 432 -20.11 -9.08 13.16
N GLY A 433 -18.82 -8.87 12.89
CA GLY A 433 -17.77 -8.89 13.92
C GLY A 433 -17.37 -10.30 14.39
N ILE A 434 -17.59 -11.33 13.56
CA ILE A 434 -17.25 -12.74 13.84
C ILE A 434 -16.41 -13.30 12.67
N LEU A 435 -15.31 -13.99 12.96
CA LEU A 435 -14.47 -14.70 11.98
C LEU A 435 -14.84 -16.18 11.83
N ASN A 436 -15.21 -16.82 12.92
CA ASN A 436 -15.44 -18.24 13.12
C ASN A 436 -14.22 -19.11 12.79
N PRO A 437 -13.07 -18.92 13.48
CA PRO A 437 -11.81 -19.60 13.14
C PRO A 437 -11.92 -21.14 13.20
N GLN A 438 -12.64 -21.68 14.18
CA GLN A 438 -12.88 -23.12 14.35
C GLN A 438 -14.02 -23.67 13.47
N GLY A 439 -14.74 -22.81 12.76
CA GLY A 439 -15.85 -23.21 11.91
C GLY A 439 -15.40 -24.08 10.74
N ILE A 440 -16.15 -25.15 10.44
CA ILE A 440 -15.87 -26.01 9.29
C ILE A 440 -16.10 -25.24 7.99
N SER A 441 -15.07 -25.21 7.13
CA SER A 441 -15.08 -24.50 5.88
C SER A 441 -15.97 -25.18 4.84
N GLN A 442 -16.79 -24.38 4.19
CA GLN A 442 -17.65 -24.83 3.08
C GLN A 442 -17.02 -24.52 1.72
N ARG A 443 -17.44 -25.23 0.67
CA ARG A 443 -16.91 -25.07 -0.68
C ARG A 443 -17.06 -23.65 -1.24
N SER A 444 -18.20 -23.01 -1.02
CA SER A 444 -18.43 -21.61 -1.42
C SER A 444 -17.51 -20.62 -0.72
N GLN A 445 -17.26 -20.83 0.58
CA GLN A 445 -16.34 -20.01 1.37
C GLN A 445 -14.90 -20.16 0.86
N ILE A 446 -14.45 -21.39 0.60
CA ILE A 446 -13.12 -21.64 0.02
C ILE A 446 -13.01 -21.03 -1.37
N ALA A 447 -14.04 -21.13 -2.22
CA ALA A 447 -14.03 -20.48 -3.54
C ALA A 447 -13.84 -18.96 -3.44
N ALA A 448 -14.54 -18.31 -2.51
CA ALA A 448 -14.42 -16.87 -2.28
C ALA A 448 -13.04 -16.48 -1.74
N ILE A 449 -12.45 -17.29 -0.85
CA ILE A 449 -11.09 -17.06 -0.35
C ILE A 449 -10.06 -17.20 -1.49
N LEU A 450 -10.20 -18.21 -2.37
CA LEU A 450 -9.29 -18.43 -3.50
C LEU A 450 -9.35 -17.31 -4.53
N GLN A 451 -10.55 -16.81 -4.83
CA GLN A 451 -10.69 -15.64 -5.70
C GLN A 451 -9.94 -14.44 -5.12
N ARG A 452 -10.17 -14.12 -3.84
CA ARG A 452 -9.49 -12.99 -3.15
C ARG A 452 -8.00 -13.21 -3.03
N PHE A 453 -7.54 -14.45 -2.85
CA PHE A 453 -6.13 -14.79 -2.84
C PHE A 453 -5.48 -14.40 -4.18
N SER A 454 -6.13 -14.71 -5.30
CA SER A 454 -5.66 -14.29 -6.63
C SER A 454 -5.72 -12.79 -6.84
N GLU A 455 -6.72 -12.10 -6.28
CA GLU A 455 -6.89 -10.64 -6.46
C GLU A 455 -5.91 -9.83 -5.61
N ASN A 456 -5.60 -10.31 -4.40
CA ASN A 456 -4.91 -9.52 -3.38
C ASN A 456 -3.45 -9.95 -3.14
N ILE A 457 -3.09 -11.20 -3.46
CA ILE A 457 -1.77 -11.79 -3.15
C ILE A 457 -0.97 -12.07 -4.41
N ILE A 458 -1.57 -12.75 -5.40
CA ILE A 458 -0.91 -13.07 -6.67
C ILE A 458 -0.96 -11.82 -7.56
N LYS A 459 0.05 -10.94 -7.46
CA LYS A 459 0.17 -9.74 -8.28
C LYS A 459 0.69 -10.03 -9.69
#